data_AF-A0A3B1CXF3-F1
#
_entry.id   AF-A0A3B1CXF3-F1
#
_cell.length_a   1.000
_cell.length_b   1.000
_cell.length_c   1.000
_cell.angle_alpha   90.00
_cell.angle_beta   90.00
_cell.angle_gamma   90.00
#
_symmetry.space_group_name_H-M   'P 1'
#
loop_
_entity.id
_entity.type
_entity.pdbx_description
1 polymer ?
#
loop_
_entity_poly.entity_id
_entity_poly.type
_entity_poly.pdbx_seq_one_letter_code
_entity_poly.pdbx_strand_id
1 'polypeptide(L)'
;MIIDSDANNELDDQHAIAYALFNGDLFDVEGITVNKTHSGGDIDEQYAEAVRVVKLCNLFPQMPVYKGANGNYSDIIEHIDEDNFDGADAVNFIIERAKAEVGSKLLIVPIGKLTNIALAIKKDPSIIPMIRVLWLGTNYPDKGEYNFDNDIAAVNAVLDSKVEFEIAVVGYESSTGTASVQASTKEIRELMPGKGPHITNPVEGRHGGEFSCFGDYSINLFENTKNTHRALYDMAAVTIVKNPSWAIPDTIGAPKFVDDHWVKRPNNTRKIIIWDNFKQKNIMDDFYKTMNDYKLAE
;
A
#
# COMPACT_ATOMS: atom_id res chain seq x y z
N MET A 1 1.93 0.54 12.48
CA MET A 1 1.38 0.64 11.09
C MET A 1 1.64 -0.65 10.34
N ILE A 2 0.69 -1.12 9.54
CA ILE A 2 0.88 -2.23 8.58
C ILE A 2 0.75 -1.70 7.15
N ILE A 3 1.60 -2.16 6.24
CA ILE A 3 1.47 -1.95 4.79
C ILE A 3 0.94 -3.23 4.16
N ASP A 4 -0.11 -3.15 3.36
CA ASP A 4 -0.68 -4.30 2.64
C ASP A 4 -0.54 -4.10 1.12
N SER A 5 0.28 -4.89 0.45
CA SER A 5 0.83 -4.57 -0.88
C SER A 5 0.73 -5.70 -1.89
N ASP A 6 0.47 -5.39 -3.16
CA ASP A 6 0.72 -6.28 -4.29
C ASP A 6 2.09 -6.01 -4.92
N ALA A 7 3.12 -6.10 -4.08
CA ALA A 7 4.49 -5.64 -4.28
C ALA A 7 5.14 -5.92 -5.65
N ASN A 8 4.75 -7.00 -6.33
CA ASN A 8 5.32 -7.42 -7.60
C ASN A 8 4.48 -7.04 -8.83
N ASN A 9 3.37 -6.31 -8.66
CA ASN A 9 2.53 -5.83 -9.76
C ASN A 9 3.26 -4.77 -10.62
N GLU A 10 3.64 -3.65 -10.01
CA GLU A 10 4.39 -2.57 -10.67
C GLU A 10 5.62 -2.17 -9.86
N LEU A 11 6.12 -0.93 -9.99
CA LEU A 11 7.38 -0.50 -9.35
C LEU A 11 7.18 0.38 -8.12
N ASP A 12 5.97 0.90 -7.89
CA ASP A 12 5.72 1.92 -6.90
C ASP A 12 5.46 1.37 -5.49
N ASP A 13 4.98 0.12 -5.36
CA ASP A 13 4.92 -0.58 -4.09
C ASP A 13 6.28 -0.64 -3.40
N GLN A 14 7.33 -0.96 -4.18
CA GLN A 14 8.70 -1.03 -3.69
C GLN A 14 9.14 0.33 -3.13
N HIS A 15 8.75 1.43 -3.79
CA HIS A 15 9.08 2.78 -3.35
C HIS A 15 8.26 3.17 -2.11
N ALA A 16 7.01 2.76 -2.02
CA ALA A 16 6.16 2.98 -0.85
C ALA A 16 6.69 2.23 0.38
N ILE A 17 7.04 0.95 0.22
CA ILE A 17 7.63 0.12 1.27
C ILE A 17 8.96 0.73 1.73
N ALA A 18 9.89 1.01 0.81
CA ALA A 18 11.19 1.60 1.17
C ALA A 18 11.03 2.96 1.85
N TYR A 19 10.13 3.82 1.33
CA TYR A 19 9.86 5.12 1.94
C TYR A 19 9.31 4.99 3.36
N ALA A 20 8.38 4.06 3.60
CA ALA A 20 7.86 3.81 4.94
C ALA A 20 8.97 3.34 5.90
N LEU A 21 9.78 2.38 5.46
CA LEU A 21 10.88 1.83 6.25
C LEU A 21 12.02 2.84 6.50
N PHE A 22 12.15 3.88 5.67
CA PHE A 22 13.16 4.94 5.80
C PHE A 22 12.66 6.17 6.57
N ASN A 23 11.42 6.16 7.05
CA ASN A 23 10.85 7.18 7.93
C ASN A 23 10.53 6.58 9.32
N GLY A 24 11.41 5.73 9.85
CA GLY A 24 11.23 5.02 11.12
C GLY A 24 11.10 5.89 12.38
N ASP A 25 11.48 7.16 12.31
CA ASP A 25 11.23 8.14 13.37
C ASP A 25 9.78 8.65 13.40
N LEU A 26 9.01 8.39 12.35
CA LEU A 26 7.62 8.80 12.18
C LEU A 26 6.67 7.60 12.04
N PHE A 27 7.14 6.54 11.40
CA PHE A 27 6.38 5.32 11.18
C PHE A 27 6.94 4.19 12.03
N ASP A 28 6.15 3.76 13.00
CA ASP A 28 6.30 2.45 13.61
C ASP A 28 5.70 1.41 12.65
N VAL A 29 6.52 0.84 11.76
CA VAL A 29 6.08 -0.19 10.80
C VAL A 29 6.17 -1.55 11.51
N GLU A 30 5.03 -2.15 11.79
CA GLU A 30 4.96 -3.39 12.57
C GLU A 30 5.09 -4.64 11.69
N GLY A 31 4.85 -4.48 10.38
CA GLY A 31 4.99 -5.53 9.39
C GLY A 31 4.35 -5.18 8.06
N ILE A 32 4.60 -6.06 7.08
CA ILE A 32 4.09 -5.97 5.72
C ILE A 32 3.26 -7.22 5.45
N THR A 33 2.07 -7.05 4.89
CA THR A 33 1.27 -8.14 4.32
C THR A 33 1.26 -8.00 2.80
N VAL A 34 1.19 -9.11 2.09
CA VAL A 34 1.07 -9.08 0.62
C VAL A 34 -0.26 -9.65 0.14
N ASN A 35 -0.72 -9.24 -1.02
CA ASN A 35 -1.90 -9.80 -1.68
C ASN A 35 -1.61 -10.01 -3.18
N LYS A 36 -2.30 -10.96 -3.81
CA LYS A 36 -2.18 -11.20 -5.24
C LYS A 36 -3.19 -10.36 -6.02
N THR A 37 -2.71 -9.61 -7.00
CA THR A 37 -3.53 -8.99 -8.04
C THR A 37 -3.41 -9.74 -9.37
N HIS A 38 -4.06 -9.25 -10.43
CA HIS A 38 -4.02 -9.88 -11.76
C HIS A 38 -2.60 -9.99 -12.36
N SER A 39 -1.65 -9.16 -11.90
CA SER A 39 -0.27 -9.09 -12.36
C SER A 39 0.70 -9.47 -11.23
N GLY A 40 1.98 -9.61 -11.55
CA GLY A 40 3.03 -9.82 -10.55
C GLY A 40 3.17 -11.24 -10.01
N GLY A 41 2.43 -12.20 -10.57
CA GLY A 41 2.52 -13.62 -10.17
C GLY A 41 1.49 -14.00 -9.11
N ASP A 42 1.71 -15.14 -8.47
CA ASP A 42 0.93 -15.55 -7.31
C ASP A 42 1.50 -14.96 -6.01
N ILE A 43 0.92 -15.33 -4.87
CA ILE A 43 1.32 -14.76 -3.57
C ILE A 43 2.80 -14.98 -3.24
N ASP A 44 3.45 -16.02 -3.78
CA ASP A 44 4.85 -16.31 -3.54
C ASP A 44 5.76 -15.31 -4.26
N GLU A 45 5.44 -14.91 -5.49
CA GLU A 45 6.17 -13.84 -6.18
C GLU A 45 5.95 -12.47 -5.52
N GLN A 46 4.73 -12.19 -5.08
CA GLN A 46 4.40 -10.97 -4.33
C GLN A 46 5.22 -10.90 -3.03
N TYR A 47 5.25 -12.00 -2.28
CA TYR A 47 6.05 -12.13 -1.06
C TYR A 47 7.55 -11.99 -1.33
N ALA A 48 8.05 -12.63 -2.39
CA ALA A 48 9.46 -12.58 -2.74
C ALA A 48 9.92 -11.14 -3.07
N GLU A 49 9.09 -10.35 -3.75
CA GLU A 49 9.37 -8.94 -4.04
C GLU A 49 9.35 -8.07 -2.78
N ALA A 50 8.34 -8.22 -1.92
CA ALA A 50 8.31 -7.48 -0.65
C ALA A 50 9.55 -7.80 0.21
N VAL A 51 9.92 -9.09 0.34
CA VAL A 51 11.13 -9.52 1.05
C VAL A 51 12.40 -8.96 0.42
N ARG A 52 12.48 -8.88 -0.91
CA ARG A 52 13.61 -8.27 -1.63
C ARG A 52 13.78 -6.81 -1.22
N VAL A 53 12.71 -6.03 -1.19
CA VAL A 53 12.75 -4.63 -0.75
C VAL A 53 13.17 -4.52 0.71
N VAL A 54 12.59 -5.32 1.61
CA VAL A 54 12.95 -5.33 3.04
C VAL A 54 14.44 -5.66 3.24
N LYS A 55 14.98 -6.63 2.49
CA LYS A 55 16.41 -6.94 2.50
C LYS A 55 17.25 -5.75 2.03
N LEU A 56 16.88 -5.10 0.94
CA LEU A 56 17.59 -3.92 0.42
C LEU A 56 17.47 -2.69 1.35
N CYS A 57 16.49 -2.68 2.23
CA CYS A 57 16.36 -1.73 3.33
C CYS A 57 17.15 -2.13 4.59
N ASN A 58 17.90 -3.24 4.56
CA ASN A 58 18.66 -3.79 5.68
C ASN A 58 17.81 -4.08 6.94
N LEU A 59 16.56 -4.50 6.75
CA LEU A 59 15.63 -4.80 7.85
C LEU A 59 15.18 -6.26 7.87
N PHE A 60 15.78 -7.13 7.06
CA PHE A 60 15.49 -8.56 7.09
C PHE A 60 16.41 -9.30 8.09
N PRO A 61 15.90 -10.18 8.96
CA PRO A 61 14.51 -10.66 9.08
C PRO A 61 13.67 -9.92 10.13
N GLN A 62 14.12 -8.77 10.64
CA GLN A 62 13.46 -8.04 11.74
C GLN A 62 12.08 -7.53 11.35
N MET A 63 11.94 -6.98 10.15
CA MET A 63 10.68 -6.55 9.57
C MET A 63 9.94 -7.75 8.99
N PRO A 64 8.83 -8.18 9.60
CA PRO A 64 8.14 -9.37 9.14
C PRO A 64 7.32 -9.07 7.88
N VAL A 65 7.29 -10.05 6.98
CA VAL A 65 6.44 -10.04 5.79
C VAL A 65 5.53 -11.26 5.89
N TYR A 66 4.24 -11.13 5.58
CA TYR A 66 3.27 -12.22 5.63
C TYR A 66 2.54 -12.38 4.30
N LYS A 67 2.37 -13.63 3.88
CA LYS A 67 1.56 -13.98 2.71
C LYS A 67 0.07 -13.77 3.03
N GLY A 68 -0.62 -13.06 2.16
CA GLY A 68 -2.07 -12.92 2.21
C GLY A 68 -2.78 -13.70 1.13
N ALA A 69 -3.93 -13.20 0.70
CA ALA A 69 -4.83 -13.91 -0.19
C ALA A 69 -4.31 -13.98 -1.64
N ASN A 70 -4.37 -15.18 -2.23
CA ASN A 70 -4.32 -15.39 -3.68
C ASN A 70 -5.65 -15.03 -4.35
N GLY A 71 -6.75 -15.54 -3.81
CA GLY A 71 -8.11 -15.35 -4.30
C GLY A 71 -8.69 -14.00 -3.91
N ASN A 72 -9.95 -13.79 -4.29
CA ASN A 72 -10.72 -12.62 -3.91
C ASN A 72 -11.63 -12.92 -2.72
N TYR A 73 -12.15 -11.88 -2.08
CA TYR A 73 -12.95 -11.96 -0.88
C TYR A 73 -14.13 -12.93 -1.04
N SER A 74 -14.86 -12.85 -2.16
CA SER A 74 -16.01 -13.73 -2.42
C SER A 74 -15.63 -15.22 -2.51
N ASP A 75 -14.40 -15.54 -2.90
CA ASP A 75 -13.95 -16.94 -3.04
C ASP A 75 -13.51 -17.52 -1.69
N ILE A 76 -13.06 -16.66 -0.77
CA ILE A 76 -12.42 -17.06 0.49
C ILE A 76 -13.40 -16.99 1.67
N ILE A 77 -14.40 -16.11 1.59
CA ILE A 77 -15.28 -15.77 2.71
C ILE A 77 -16.00 -16.95 3.36
N GLU A 78 -16.33 -17.99 2.59
CA GLU A 78 -17.00 -19.19 3.10
C GLU A 78 -16.06 -20.11 3.89
N HIS A 79 -14.75 -19.96 3.71
CA HIS A 79 -13.70 -20.75 4.34
C HIS A 79 -12.99 -20.01 5.48
N ILE A 80 -13.45 -18.80 5.84
CA ILE A 80 -12.73 -17.91 6.77
C ILE A 80 -12.56 -18.47 8.20
N ASP A 81 -13.39 -19.43 8.58
CA ASP A 81 -13.35 -20.11 9.87
C ASP A 81 -12.39 -21.32 9.88
N GLU A 82 -11.82 -21.70 8.74
CA GLU A 82 -10.77 -22.71 8.65
C GLU A 82 -9.44 -22.14 9.17
N ASP A 83 -8.58 -22.97 9.77
CA ASP A 83 -7.31 -22.46 10.33
C ASP A 83 -6.34 -21.98 9.24
N ASN A 84 -6.34 -22.65 8.08
CA ASN A 84 -5.39 -22.44 6.98
C ASN A 84 -6.07 -22.01 5.67
N PHE A 85 -7.10 -21.17 5.75
CA PHE A 85 -7.71 -20.59 4.54
C PHE A 85 -6.71 -19.69 3.78
N ASP A 86 -7.03 -19.40 2.52
CA ASP A 86 -6.22 -18.53 1.67
C ASP A 86 -6.08 -17.11 2.25
N GLY A 87 -4.87 -16.74 2.68
CA GLY A 87 -4.56 -15.47 3.35
C GLY A 87 -4.64 -15.48 4.87
N ALA A 88 -4.76 -16.65 5.51
CA ALA A 88 -4.81 -16.79 6.96
C ALA A 88 -3.64 -16.10 7.69
N ASP A 89 -2.41 -16.19 7.18
CA ASP A 89 -1.22 -15.59 7.82
C ASP A 89 -1.33 -14.06 7.92
N ALA A 90 -1.56 -13.36 6.80
CA ALA A 90 -1.77 -11.91 6.81
C ALA A 90 -2.98 -11.49 7.64
N VAL A 91 -4.10 -12.21 7.54
CA VAL A 91 -5.33 -11.90 8.28
C VAL A 91 -5.11 -12.03 9.79
N ASN A 92 -4.50 -13.14 10.24
CA ASN A 92 -4.24 -13.38 11.65
C ASN A 92 -3.23 -12.35 12.19
N PHE A 93 -2.20 -12.00 11.41
CA PHE A 93 -1.25 -10.95 11.77
C PHE A 93 -1.93 -9.59 11.96
N ILE A 94 -2.79 -9.18 11.03
CA ILE A 94 -3.55 -7.92 11.15
C ILE A 94 -4.40 -7.91 12.44
N ILE A 95 -5.11 -9.02 12.72
CA ILE A 95 -5.95 -9.14 13.93
C ILE A 95 -5.10 -9.09 15.20
N GLU A 96 -3.97 -9.78 15.22
CA GLU A 96 -3.04 -9.80 16.34
C GLU A 96 -2.52 -8.39 16.64
N ARG A 97 -1.99 -7.70 15.63
CA ARG A 97 -1.43 -6.35 15.79
C ARG A 97 -2.49 -5.33 16.17
N ALA A 98 -3.71 -5.42 15.61
CA ALA A 98 -4.80 -4.54 15.98
C ALA A 98 -5.16 -4.64 17.47
N LYS A 99 -4.96 -5.80 18.10
CA LYS A 99 -5.24 -6.04 19.52
C LYS A 99 -4.04 -5.82 20.45
N ALA A 100 -2.84 -5.65 19.89
CA ALA A 100 -1.61 -5.56 20.66
C ALA A 100 -1.49 -4.23 21.43
N GLU A 101 -1.98 -3.13 20.86
CA GLU A 101 -1.86 -1.80 21.44
C GLU A 101 -3.20 -1.28 21.97
N VAL A 102 -3.17 -0.75 23.20
CA VAL A 102 -4.34 -0.17 23.85
C VAL A 102 -4.21 1.35 23.86
N GLY A 103 -5.18 2.05 23.27
CA GLY A 103 -5.29 3.50 23.35
C GLY A 103 -4.85 4.26 22.09
N SER A 104 -4.27 3.57 21.11
CA SER A 104 -4.05 4.07 19.75
C SER A 104 -4.72 3.12 18.75
N LYS A 105 -4.96 3.60 17.52
CA LYS A 105 -5.48 2.76 16.44
C LYS A 105 -4.33 2.32 15.56
N LEU A 106 -4.29 1.05 15.23
CA LEU A 106 -3.41 0.54 14.19
C LEU A 106 -3.82 1.16 12.85
N LEU A 107 -2.89 1.91 12.25
CA LEU A 107 -3.02 2.32 10.87
C LEU A 107 -2.66 1.15 9.96
N ILE A 108 -3.57 0.79 9.06
CA ILE A 108 -3.31 -0.12 7.95
C ILE A 108 -3.35 0.72 6.67
N VAL A 109 -2.32 0.59 5.83
CA VAL A 109 -2.19 1.28 4.55
C VAL A 109 -2.16 0.24 3.43
N PRO A 110 -3.33 -0.20 2.93
CA PRO A 110 -3.36 -1.07 1.76
C PRO A 110 -3.04 -0.23 0.53
N ILE A 111 -2.06 -0.71 -0.23
CA ILE A 111 -1.64 -0.20 -1.53
C ILE A 111 -1.86 -1.24 -2.63
N GLY A 112 -2.44 -2.41 -2.30
CA GLY A 112 -3.05 -3.35 -3.24
C GLY A 112 -4.56 -3.48 -3.07
N LYS A 113 -5.12 -4.64 -3.42
CA LYS A 113 -6.57 -4.93 -3.23
C LYS A 113 -6.93 -5.11 -1.75
N LEU A 114 -8.18 -4.83 -1.38
CA LEU A 114 -8.64 -4.83 0.03
C LEU A 114 -8.93 -6.21 0.64
N THR A 115 -8.64 -7.31 -0.03
CA THR A 115 -9.06 -8.66 0.36
C THR A 115 -8.61 -9.02 1.78
N ASN A 116 -7.32 -8.85 2.10
CA ASN A 116 -6.79 -9.17 3.43
C ASN A 116 -7.51 -8.38 4.54
N ILE A 117 -7.81 -7.11 4.30
CA ILE A 117 -8.43 -6.21 5.28
C ILE A 117 -9.91 -6.57 5.46
N ALA A 118 -10.62 -6.83 4.36
CA ALA A 118 -12.01 -7.26 4.41
C ALA A 118 -12.16 -8.59 5.16
N LEU A 119 -11.25 -9.55 4.92
CA LEU A 119 -11.20 -10.82 5.64
C LEU A 119 -10.86 -10.62 7.13
N ALA A 120 -9.89 -9.78 7.48
CA ALA A 120 -9.57 -9.49 8.88
C ALA A 120 -10.75 -8.89 9.65
N ILE A 121 -11.44 -7.90 9.05
CA ILE A 121 -12.64 -7.29 9.63
C ILE A 121 -13.77 -8.32 9.77
N LYS A 122 -13.93 -9.21 8.78
CA LYS A 122 -14.94 -10.26 8.85
C LYS A 122 -14.64 -11.28 9.94
N LYS A 123 -13.41 -11.79 9.98
CA LYS A 123 -12.97 -12.86 10.88
C LYS A 123 -13.06 -12.42 12.33
N ASP A 124 -12.66 -11.17 12.59
CA ASP A 124 -12.80 -10.59 13.93
C ASP A 124 -13.28 -9.13 13.88
N PRO A 125 -14.61 -8.91 13.91
CA PRO A 125 -15.18 -7.56 13.91
C PRO A 125 -14.81 -6.71 15.14
N SER A 126 -14.22 -7.30 16.19
CA SER A 126 -13.80 -6.56 17.39
C SER A 126 -12.60 -5.63 17.12
N ILE A 127 -11.87 -5.82 16.01
CA ILE A 127 -10.77 -4.95 15.60
C ILE A 127 -11.23 -3.63 14.98
N ILE A 128 -12.49 -3.52 14.54
CA ILE A 128 -13.04 -2.31 13.90
C ILE A 128 -12.75 -1.01 14.68
N PRO A 129 -12.98 -0.92 16.00
CA PRO A 129 -12.64 0.28 16.78
C PRO A 129 -11.13 0.47 17.01
N MET A 130 -10.30 -0.54 16.73
CA MET A 130 -8.87 -0.57 16.98
C MET A 130 -8.03 -0.24 15.73
N ILE A 131 -8.65 -0.17 14.56
CA ILE A 131 -7.94 0.10 13.30
C ILE A 131 -8.49 1.32 12.58
N ARG A 132 -7.62 1.96 11.80
CA ARG A 132 -8.00 2.89 10.72
C ARG A 132 -7.33 2.45 9.42
N VAL A 133 -8.02 2.62 8.31
CA VAL A 133 -7.56 2.15 7.00
C VAL A 133 -7.45 3.33 6.04
N LEU A 134 -6.25 3.59 5.52
CA LEU A 134 -6.00 4.54 4.42
C LEU A 134 -5.62 3.73 3.18
N TRP A 135 -6.56 3.59 2.25
CA TRP A 135 -6.39 2.75 1.07
C TRP A 135 -6.03 3.58 -0.15
N LEU A 136 -5.01 3.17 -0.90
CA LEU A 136 -4.84 3.62 -2.28
C LEU A 136 -5.72 2.80 -3.21
N GLY A 137 -6.73 3.45 -3.78
CA GLY A 137 -7.53 2.83 -4.82
C GLY A 137 -8.67 3.71 -5.30
N THR A 138 -9.38 3.21 -6.31
CA THR A 138 -10.47 3.86 -7.04
C THR A 138 -10.13 5.18 -7.75
N ASN A 139 -10.92 5.49 -8.78
CA ASN A 139 -10.99 6.80 -9.43
C ASN A 139 -12.24 7.59 -8.98
N TYR A 140 -12.76 7.33 -7.76
CA TYR A 140 -14.00 7.95 -7.27
C TYR A 140 -14.09 9.46 -7.58
N PRO A 141 -15.21 9.95 -8.12
CA PRO A 141 -16.49 9.26 -8.32
C PRO A 141 -16.60 8.44 -9.61
N ASP A 142 -15.53 8.36 -10.40
CA ASP A 142 -15.48 7.56 -11.62
C ASP A 142 -15.24 6.08 -11.28
N LYS A 143 -15.59 5.22 -12.24
CA LYS A 143 -15.41 3.77 -12.12
C LYS A 143 -14.02 3.35 -12.56
N GLY A 144 -13.65 2.13 -12.20
CA GLY A 144 -12.41 1.50 -12.59
C GLY A 144 -11.22 2.06 -11.84
N GLU A 145 -10.26 1.20 -11.55
CA GLU A 145 -8.92 1.44 -11.00
C GLU A 145 -8.36 0.06 -10.65
N TYR A 146 -7.06 -0.15 -10.83
CA TYR A 146 -6.46 -1.49 -10.74
C TYR A 146 -6.77 -2.23 -9.43
N ASN A 147 -6.48 -1.64 -8.27
CA ASN A 147 -6.71 -2.27 -6.97
C ASN A 147 -8.20 -2.47 -6.67
N PHE A 148 -9.03 -1.49 -7.03
CA PHE A 148 -10.48 -1.54 -6.92
C PHE A 148 -11.08 -2.69 -7.75
N ASP A 149 -10.70 -2.79 -9.03
CA ASP A 149 -11.24 -3.78 -9.98
C ASP A 149 -10.78 -5.20 -9.64
N ASN A 150 -9.64 -5.34 -8.95
CA ASN A 150 -9.15 -6.64 -8.49
C ASN A 150 -10.10 -7.30 -7.47
N ASP A 151 -10.77 -6.54 -6.59
CA ASP A 151 -11.72 -7.10 -5.61
C ASP A 151 -12.79 -6.10 -5.12
N ILE A 152 -13.77 -5.82 -5.99
CA ILE A 152 -14.92 -4.96 -5.67
C ILE A 152 -15.73 -5.49 -4.47
N ALA A 153 -15.75 -6.82 -4.26
CA ALA A 153 -16.47 -7.42 -3.14
C ALA A 153 -15.83 -7.06 -1.80
N ALA A 154 -14.49 -7.11 -1.71
CA ALA A 154 -13.75 -6.62 -0.55
C ALA A 154 -13.98 -5.13 -0.32
N VAL A 155 -13.95 -4.31 -1.38
CA VAL A 155 -14.19 -2.86 -1.28
C VAL A 155 -15.56 -2.58 -0.66
N ASN A 156 -16.61 -3.22 -1.18
CA ASN A 156 -17.96 -3.08 -0.63
C ASN A 156 -18.07 -3.61 0.80
N ALA A 157 -17.38 -4.71 1.15
CA ALA A 157 -17.34 -5.23 2.51
C ALA A 157 -16.72 -4.22 3.50
N VAL A 158 -15.61 -3.57 3.12
CA VAL A 158 -14.97 -2.52 3.94
C VAL A 158 -15.85 -1.27 4.02
N LEU A 159 -16.48 -0.85 2.91
CA LEU A 159 -17.40 0.30 2.89
C LEU A 159 -18.67 0.10 3.72
N ASP A 160 -19.20 -1.13 3.78
CA ASP A 160 -20.36 -1.48 4.59
C ASP A 160 -19.98 -1.81 6.05
N SER A 161 -18.69 -1.97 6.35
CA SER A 161 -18.19 -2.02 7.73
C SER A 161 -18.25 -0.65 8.43
N LYS A 162 -17.99 -0.62 9.74
CA LYS A 162 -17.90 0.62 10.53
C LYS A 162 -16.48 1.12 10.77
N VAL A 163 -15.48 0.54 10.10
CA VAL A 163 -14.07 0.93 10.26
C VAL A 163 -13.85 2.40 9.89
N GLU A 164 -12.88 3.07 10.49
CA GLU A 164 -12.44 4.37 9.97
C GLU A 164 -11.73 4.12 8.63
N PHE A 165 -12.22 4.78 7.58
CA PHE A 165 -11.79 4.50 6.22
C PHE A 165 -11.53 5.79 5.45
N GLU A 166 -10.40 5.80 4.78
CA GLU A 166 -9.90 6.88 3.98
C GLU A 166 -9.42 6.30 2.64
N ILE A 167 -9.62 7.05 1.56
CA ILE A 167 -9.27 6.62 0.20
C ILE A 167 -8.36 7.68 -0.42
N ALA A 168 -7.15 7.31 -0.78
CA ALA A 168 -6.30 8.08 -1.68
C ALA A 168 -6.65 7.71 -3.13
N VAL A 169 -7.29 8.64 -3.86
CA VAL A 169 -7.75 8.34 -5.22
C VAL A 169 -6.61 8.36 -6.21
N VAL A 170 -6.67 7.44 -7.18
CA VAL A 170 -5.64 7.33 -8.21
C VAL A 170 -5.75 8.45 -9.23
N GLY A 171 -6.94 8.63 -9.82
CA GLY A 171 -7.25 9.69 -10.76
C GLY A 171 -6.44 9.62 -12.06
N TYR A 172 -6.50 8.51 -12.81
CA TYR A 172 -5.69 8.33 -14.04
C TYR A 172 -5.86 9.46 -15.07
N GLU A 173 -7.07 10.00 -15.21
CA GLU A 173 -7.39 11.10 -16.12
C GLU A 173 -7.36 12.47 -15.43
N SER A 174 -7.10 12.49 -14.11
CA SER A 174 -7.00 13.70 -13.32
C SER A 174 -5.54 14.14 -13.16
N SER A 175 -5.32 15.45 -13.12
CA SER A 175 -4.03 16.03 -12.73
C SER A 175 -3.84 16.16 -11.21
N THR A 176 -4.80 15.69 -10.42
CA THR A 176 -4.84 15.92 -8.96
C THR A 176 -4.68 14.66 -8.12
N GLY A 177 -5.02 13.47 -8.64
CA GLY A 177 -4.92 12.20 -7.90
C GLY A 177 -3.48 11.74 -7.71
N THR A 178 -3.26 10.58 -7.09
CA THR A 178 -1.91 10.04 -6.90
C THR A 178 -1.18 9.77 -8.22
N ALA A 179 -1.91 9.60 -9.33
CA ALA A 179 -1.36 9.53 -10.69
C ALA A 179 -0.52 10.75 -11.09
N SER A 180 -0.76 11.91 -10.46
CA SER A 180 0.02 13.13 -10.66
C SER A 180 1.39 13.05 -9.99
N VAL A 181 1.59 12.19 -8.98
CA VAL A 181 2.86 12.07 -8.26
C VAL A 181 3.80 11.18 -9.06
N GLN A 182 4.67 11.79 -9.86
CA GLN A 182 5.53 11.07 -10.81
C GLN A 182 7.01 11.34 -10.59
N ALA A 183 7.82 10.33 -10.93
CA ALA A 183 9.26 10.44 -11.12
C ALA A 183 9.62 10.11 -12.58
N SER A 184 10.62 10.79 -13.12
CA SER A 184 11.21 10.43 -14.41
C SER A 184 12.37 9.45 -14.24
N THR A 185 12.59 8.59 -15.24
CA THR A 185 13.77 7.71 -15.30
C THR A 185 15.07 8.51 -15.20
N LYS A 186 15.08 9.75 -15.72
CA LYS A 186 16.24 10.66 -15.62
C LYS A 186 16.51 11.07 -14.17
N GLU A 187 15.49 11.55 -13.46
CA GLU A 187 15.63 11.94 -12.05
C GLU A 187 16.09 10.77 -11.19
N ILE A 188 15.49 9.58 -11.40
CA ILE A 188 15.88 8.37 -10.67
C ILE A 188 17.37 8.03 -10.91
N ARG A 189 17.83 8.04 -12.17
CA ARG A 189 19.25 7.82 -12.50
C ARG A 189 20.19 8.86 -11.89
N GLU A 190 19.76 10.10 -11.75
CA GLU A 190 20.59 11.19 -11.22
C GLU A 190 20.61 11.22 -9.69
N LEU A 191 19.50 10.90 -9.04
CA LEU A 191 19.28 11.14 -7.60
C LEU A 191 19.34 9.89 -6.74
N MET A 192 18.99 8.71 -7.28
CA MET A 192 18.92 7.45 -6.53
C MET A 192 20.21 6.60 -6.44
N PRO A 193 21.30 6.82 -7.22
CA PRO A 193 22.49 5.99 -7.09
C PRO A 193 23.03 5.94 -5.65
N GLY A 194 23.23 4.73 -5.13
CA GLY A 194 23.75 4.49 -3.78
C GLY A 194 22.87 5.01 -2.64
N LYS A 195 21.56 5.23 -2.85
CA LYS A 195 20.65 5.71 -1.79
C LYS A 195 20.09 4.58 -0.94
N GLY A 196 19.87 4.88 0.34
CA GLY A 196 19.46 3.92 1.36
C GLY A 196 20.62 3.16 2.02
N PRO A 197 20.30 2.21 2.92
CA PRO A 197 21.27 1.33 3.55
C PRO A 197 22.03 0.50 2.54
N HIS A 198 23.27 0.16 2.89
CA HIS A 198 24.09 -0.76 2.12
C HIS A 198 24.18 -2.10 2.85
N ILE A 199 23.68 -3.15 2.21
CA ILE A 199 23.80 -4.52 2.70
C ILE A 199 25.10 -5.17 2.21
N THR A 200 25.65 -6.08 3.02
CA THR A 200 26.90 -6.78 2.69
C THR A 200 26.71 -7.84 1.60
N ASN A 201 25.58 -8.54 1.61
CA ASN A 201 25.26 -9.58 0.64
C ASN A 201 24.24 -9.02 -0.36
N PRO A 202 24.60 -8.84 -1.63
CA PRO A 202 23.67 -8.34 -2.63
C PRO A 202 22.43 -9.22 -2.78
N VAL A 203 21.33 -8.60 -3.21
CA VAL A 203 20.07 -9.28 -3.52
C VAL A 203 19.82 -9.20 -5.03
N GLU A 204 19.41 -10.32 -5.62
CA GLU A 204 19.00 -10.36 -7.03
C GLU A 204 17.73 -9.53 -7.24
N GLY A 205 17.74 -8.59 -8.20
CA GLY A 205 16.57 -7.79 -8.56
C GLY A 205 15.56 -8.57 -9.41
N ARG A 206 14.29 -8.14 -9.42
CA ARG A 206 13.24 -8.83 -10.20
C ARG A 206 13.50 -8.88 -11.71
N HIS A 207 14.27 -7.93 -12.23
CA HIS A 207 14.66 -7.84 -13.65
C HIS A 207 16.12 -8.27 -13.87
N GLY A 208 16.67 -9.06 -12.95
CA GLY A 208 18.07 -9.47 -12.93
C GLY A 208 19.01 -8.39 -12.38
N GLY A 209 20.28 -8.76 -12.25
CA GLY A 209 21.30 -7.94 -11.59
C GLY A 209 21.30 -8.14 -10.07
N GLU A 210 22.37 -7.69 -9.42
CA GLU A 210 22.56 -7.79 -7.98
C GLU A 210 22.71 -6.39 -7.37
N PHE A 211 21.98 -6.13 -6.28
CA PHE A 211 21.90 -4.82 -5.67
C PHE A 211 22.23 -4.87 -4.18
N SER A 212 22.98 -3.88 -3.72
CA SER A 212 23.35 -3.74 -2.30
C SER A 212 22.61 -2.59 -1.60
N CYS A 213 21.79 -1.82 -2.32
CA CYS A 213 20.96 -0.77 -1.72
C CYS A 213 19.67 -0.60 -2.53
N PHE A 214 18.64 -0.04 -1.90
CA PHE A 214 17.36 0.20 -2.57
C PHE A 214 17.48 1.21 -3.73
N GLY A 215 18.33 2.23 -3.60
CA GLY A 215 18.48 3.26 -4.62
C GLY A 215 18.95 2.72 -5.97
N ASP A 216 19.92 1.81 -5.98
CA ASP A 216 20.39 1.18 -7.22
C ASP A 216 19.34 0.22 -7.80
N TYR A 217 18.58 -0.47 -6.94
CA TYR A 217 17.47 -1.30 -7.39
C TYR A 217 16.35 -0.45 -8.02
N SER A 218 16.04 0.71 -7.44
CA SER A 218 15.08 1.68 -7.99
C SER A 218 15.46 2.09 -9.41
N ILE A 219 16.75 2.30 -9.70
CA ILE A 219 17.22 2.57 -11.07
C ILE A 219 16.88 1.40 -11.99
N ASN A 220 17.23 0.17 -11.60
CA ASN A 220 16.92 -1.02 -12.40
C ASN A 220 15.42 -1.20 -12.65
N LEU A 221 14.57 -0.92 -11.64
CA LEU A 221 13.13 -0.93 -11.79
C LEU A 221 12.67 0.05 -12.89
N PHE A 222 13.15 1.30 -12.84
CA PHE A 222 12.78 2.34 -13.81
C PHE A 222 13.31 2.09 -15.22
N GLU A 223 14.51 1.51 -15.35
CA GLU A 223 15.13 1.19 -16.65
C GLU A 223 14.41 0.05 -17.39
N ASN A 224 13.73 -0.82 -16.64
CA ASN A 224 12.93 -1.90 -17.20
C ASN A 224 11.46 -1.52 -17.42
N THR A 225 11.13 -0.22 -17.31
CA THR A 225 9.83 0.29 -17.74
C THR A 225 9.91 0.81 -19.18
N LYS A 226 8.79 0.74 -19.91
CA LYS A 226 8.70 1.30 -21.27
C LYS A 226 8.50 2.82 -21.29
N ASN A 227 8.35 3.46 -20.12
CA ASN A 227 7.96 4.85 -19.99
C ASN A 227 9.11 5.69 -19.44
N THR A 228 9.17 6.96 -19.85
CA THR A 228 10.17 7.90 -19.32
C THR A 228 9.77 8.51 -17.98
N HIS A 229 8.49 8.40 -17.62
CA HIS A 229 7.89 8.84 -16.37
C HIS A 229 6.99 7.74 -15.85
N ARG A 230 6.96 7.58 -14.52
CA ARG A 230 6.06 6.66 -13.83
C ARG A 230 5.51 7.34 -12.60
N ALA A 231 4.21 7.14 -12.39
CA ALA A 231 3.59 7.53 -11.15
C ALA A 231 4.06 6.61 -10.02
N LEU A 232 4.17 7.18 -8.83
CA LEU A 232 4.43 6.49 -7.58
C LEU A 232 3.15 6.55 -6.74
N TYR A 233 2.11 5.85 -7.21
CA TYR A 233 0.76 5.96 -6.67
C TYR A 233 0.75 5.58 -5.19
N ASP A 234 1.32 4.42 -4.88
CA ASP A 234 1.37 3.82 -3.55
C ASP A 234 2.12 4.70 -2.55
N MET A 235 3.24 5.24 -3.00
CA MET A 235 4.08 6.12 -2.18
C MET A 235 3.31 7.41 -1.83
N ALA A 236 2.50 7.95 -2.74
CA ALA A 236 1.70 9.14 -2.45
C ALA A 236 0.71 8.89 -1.29
N ALA A 237 0.08 7.71 -1.21
CA ALA A 237 -0.77 7.34 -0.08
C ALA A 237 0.01 7.26 1.24
N VAL A 238 1.23 6.70 1.23
CA VAL A 238 2.08 6.65 2.44
C VAL A 238 2.53 8.06 2.86
N THR A 239 2.88 8.94 1.92
CA THR A 239 3.42 10.27 2.24
C THR A 239 2.41 11.19 2.93
N ILE A 240 1.11 11.03 2.68
CA ILE A 240 0.08 11.83 3.37
C ILE A 240 -0.16 11.37 4.81
N VAL A 241 0.29 10.17 5.19
CA VAL A 241 0.37 9.76 6.60
C VAL A 241 1.43 10.60 7.32
N LYS A 242 2.59 10.80 6.69
CA LYS A 242 3.67 11.66 7.22
C LYS A 242 3.23 13.12 7.31
N ASN A 243 2.59 13.62 6.25
CA ASN A 243 2.14 15.00 6.20
C ASN A 243 0.79 15.14 5.45
N PRO A 244 -0.33 15.18 6.17
CA PRO A 244 -1.66 15.29 5.58
C PRO A 244 -1.87 16.57 4.75
N SER A 245 -1.06 17.62 4.96
CA SER A 245 -1.16 18.85 4.17
C SER A 245 -0.72 18.70 2.72
N TRP A 246 -0.17 17.54 2.33
CA TRP A 246 0.22 17.24 0.95
C TRP A 246 -0.92 16.71 0.09
N ALA A 247 -2.12 16.59 0.62
CA ALA A 247 -3.35 16.37 -0.13
C ALA A 247 -4.50 17.19 0.48
N ILE A 248 -5.64 17.22 -0.19
CA ILE A 248 -6.87 17.87 0.26
C ILE A 248 -7.88 16.76 0.61
N PRO A 249 -8.35 16.68 1.86
CA PRO A 249 -9.39 15.74 2.26
C PRO A 249 -10.78 16.29 1.93
N ASP A 250 -11.65 15.44 1.39
CA ASP A 250 -13.10 15.65 1.32
C ASP A 250 -13.83 14.60 2.15
N THR A 251 -14.70 15.04 3.06
CA THR A 251 -15.45 14.14 3.93
C THR A 251 -16.83 13.88 3.36
N ILE A 252 -17.07 12.63 2.94
CA ILE A 252 -18.34 12.23 2.31
C ILE A 252 -19.06 11.17 3.14
N GLY A 253 -20.38 11.04 2.95
CA GLY A 253 -21.08 9.85 3.42
C GLY A 253 -20.56 8.61 2.70
N ALA A 254 -20.23 7.55 3.43
CA ALA A 254 -19.64 6.34 2.85
C ALA A 254 -20.46 5.87 1.64
N PRO A 255 -19.90 5.82 0.42
CA PRO A 255 -20.62 5.44 -0.78
C PRO A 255 -20.76 3.91 -0.86
N LYS A 256 -21.44 3.40 -1.89
CA LYS A 256 -21.46 1.98 -2.23
C LYS A 256 -21.28 1.82 -3.73
N PHE A 257 -20.58 0.78 -4.18
CA PHE A 257 -20.50 0.48 -5.60
C PHE A 257 -21.51 -0.63 -5.95
N VAL A 258 -22.46 -0.33 -6.82
CA VAL A 258 -23.55 -1.23 -7.21
C VAL A 258 -23.77 -1.09 -8.71
N ASP A 259 -24.01 -2.20 -9.42
CA ASP A 259 -24.32 -2.21 -10.87
C ASP A 259 -23.39 -1.31 -11.70
N ASP A 260 -22.07 -1.45 -11.50
CA ASP A 260 -21.01 -0.71 -12.21
C ASP A 260 -21.00 0.82 -12.00
N HIS A 261 -21.57 1.32 -10.89
CA HIS A 261 -21.53 2.75 -10.56
C HIS A 261 -21.45 3.03 -9.05
N TRP A 262 -20.86 4.17 -8.71
CA TRP A 262 -20.83 4.70 -7.35
C TRP A 262 -22.17 5.31 -6.97
N VAL A 263 -22.83 4.71 -5.98
CA VAL A 263 -24.04 5.23 -5.34
C VAL A 263 -23.65 6.11 -4.15
N LYS A 264 -23.84 7.43 -4.29
CA LYS A 264 -23.63 8.39 -3.20
C LYS A 264 -24.67 8.20 -2.11
N ARG A 265 -24.23 8.20 -0.84
CA ARG A 265 -25.12 8.11 0.34
C ARG A 265 -24.94 9.36 1.23
N PRO A 266 -25.39 10.57 0.82
CA PRO A 266 -25.07 11.82 1.52
C PRO A 266 -25.58 11.86 2.97
N ASN A 267 -26.73 11.24 3.23
CA ASN A 267 -27.34 11.12 4.56
C ASN A 267 -26.77 9.95 5.39
N ASN A 268 -25.79 9.20 4.88
CA ASN A 268 -25.10 8.18 5.66
C ASN A 268 -24.36 8.87 6.82
N THR A 269 -24.66 8.43 8.04
CA THR A 269 -24.03 8.93 9.26
C THR A 269 -22.57 8.47 9.37
N ARG A 270 -22.22 7.34 8.75
CA ARG A 270 -20.83 6.94 8.57
C ARG A 270 -20.20 7.79 7.48
N LYS A 271 -19.17 8.55 7.86
CA LYS A 271 -18.35 9.34 6.95
C LYS A 271 -17.05 8.62 6.63
N ILE A 272 -16.53 8.85 5.43
CA ILE A 272 -15.18 8.47 5.01
C ILE A 272 -14.46 9.70 4.45
N ILE A 273 -13.14 9.64 4.35
CA ILE A 273 -12.33 10.70 3.76
C ILE A 273 -11.88 10.27 2.37
N ILE A 274 -12.02 11.15 1.39
CA ILE A 274 -11.42 11.03 0.06
C ILE A 274 -10.27 12.02 0.00
N TRP A 275 -9.07 11.55 -0.32
CA TRP A 275 -7.87 12.35 -0.49
C TRP A 275 -7.59 12.53 -1.98
N ASP A 276 -7.47 13.78 -2.40
CA ASP A 276 -7.15 14.20 -3.78
C ASP A 276 -6.26 15.46 -3.73
N ASN A 277 -5.90 16.04 -4.88
CA ASN A 277 -5.08 17.25 -4.99
C ASN A 277 -3.71 17.08 -4.31
N PHE A 278 -3.04 15.98 -4.66
CA PHE A 278 -1.72 15.62 -4.16
C PHE A 278 -0.67 16.63 -4.63
N LYS A 279 0.15 17.11 -3.69
CA LYS A 279 1.20 18.10 -3.94
C LYS A 279 2.47 17.42 -4.41
N GLN A 280 2.50 17.00 -5.68
CA GLN A 280 3.61 16.26 -6.29
C GLN A 280 4.99 16.81 -5.92
N LYS A 281 5.22 18.13 -6.07
CA LYS A 281 6.53 18.72 -5.77
C LYS A 281 6.96 18.45 -4.33
N ASN A 282 6.08 18.69 -3.37
CA ASN A 282 6.37 18.48 -1.95
C ASN A 282 6.66 17.01 -1.64
N ILE A 283 5.85 16.12 -2.21
CA ILE A 283 5.95 14.67 -2.02
C ILE A 283 7.28 14.16 -2.61
N MET A 284 7.60 14.53 -3.84
CA MET A 284 8.83 14.08 -4.51
C MET A 284 10.09 14.68 -3.89
N ASP A 285 10.07 15.96 -3.50
CA ASP A 285 11.20 16.58 -2.77
C ASP A 285 11.48 15.81 -1.46
N ASP A 286 10.43 15.44 -0.72
CA ASP A 286 10.56 14.69 0.53
C ASP A 286 11.00 13.23 0.29
N PHE A 287 10.50 12.59 -0.77
CA PHE A 287 10.93 11.25 -1.17
C PHE A 287 12.45 11.21 -1.39
N TYR A 288 12.99 12.08 -2.26
CA TYR A 288 14.43 12.08 -2.55
C TYR A 288 15.26 12.45 -1.32
N LYS A 289 14.77 13.37 -0.49
CA LYS A 289 15.41 13.71 0.78
C LYS A 289 15.45 12.50 1.71
N THR A 290 14.33 11.79 1.86
CA THR A 290 14.22 10.58 2.71
C THR A 290 15.21 9.51 2.25
N MET A 291 15.31 9.26 0.95
CA MET A 291 16.22 8.26 0.39
C MET A 291 17.70 8.57 0.70
N ASN A 292 18.03 9.86 0.90
CA ASN A 292 19.36 10.31 1.31
C ASN A 292 19.57 10.32 2.83
N ASP A 293 18.60 10.84 3.57
CA ASP A 293 18.68 11.16 5.00
C ASP A 293 17.77 10.23 5.84
N TYR A 294 17.77 8.94 5.52
CA TYR A 294 16.82 7.97 6.09
C TYR A 294 17.00 7.75 7.60
N LYS A 295 15.89 7.37 8.23
CA LYS A 295 15.82 6.78 9.57
C LYS A 295 15.15 5.42 9.44
N LEU A 296 15.84 4.35 9.81
CA LEU A 296 15.26 3.00 9.70
C LEU A 296 14.18 2.80 10.75
N ALA A 297 13.09 2.13 10.36
CA ALA A 297 12.14 1.56 11.29
C ALA A 297 12.86 0.55 12.22
N GLU A 298 12.53 0.58 13.51
CA GLU A 298 13.10 -0.30 14.54
C GLU A 298 12.26 -1.55 14.77
#